data_AF-A0A1Z4R6H2-F1
#
_entry.id   AF-A0A1Z4R6H2-F1
#
_cell.length_a   1.000
_cell.length_b   1.000
_cell.length_c   1.000
_cell.angle_alpha   90.00
_cell.angle_beta   90.00
_cell.angle_gamma   90.00
#
_symmetry.space_group_name_H-M   'P 1'
#
loop_
_entity.id
_entity.type
_entity.pdbx_description
1 polymer ?
#
loop_
_entity_poly.entity_id
_entity_poly.type
_entity_poly.pdbx_seq_one_letter_code
_entity_poly.pdbx_strand_id
1 'polypeptide(L)'
;MLDDTGIIIVVNNFKQSIDINSSLNISRSQQVLTGSIGWENTNDYYSFNLSNRSSFDVAVDGLSANLNVQILDSNGSIVAGSYNRRKFDESINVVLEAGEYYIEVYRRGRAVSNYNLRFSSQAITETIPSTSVDWFDQVVQIQDAGIRQTAKSSFSDGIIDRNEMIAILRDSKDDGTIDGIEFADLQTLINHAATLSIPEPVRVLANKIINGDAANQKYQGNSLGNLSAGSSDTQMENLINKWFLGSDRPSTTYTYQQASGSLFQNGISYQDITQGQINDCFFLAGLAATAINSVQTIENMFIDNGDNTFTIKFWRNQIADYITVDRYLPTDSSGNFVYASKGRNYNNSTNELWVALIEKAYAQLNESGWIYQDNTNSYSGIAQGGYVGDALQHITGNKVWMSVPLDFQTIINTLNLNESIGFGSKLQPVSANVVAGHAYVLVNYNYSTQKFTLFNPWGIDSSSKPGILELSWSEIESNFSYWDATKQYT
;
A
#
# COMPACT_ATOMS: atom_id res chain seq x y z
N MET A 1 -29.33 12.12 31.13
CA MET A 1 -30.00 12.01 32.44
C MET A 1 -29.38 13.06 33.33
N LEU A 2 -30.19 13.91 33.98
CA LEU A 2 -29.74 14.90 34.95
C LEU A 2 -29.38 14.19 36.27
N ASP A 3 -28.42 14.72 37.02
CA ASP A 3 -28.25 14.41 38.44
C ASP A 3 -28.75 15.57 39.32
N ASP A 4 -28.91 15.27 40.61
CA ASP A 4 -29.63 16.08 41.62
C ASP A 4 -28.98 17.42 42.02
N THR A 5 -28.09 17.98 41.21
CA THR A 5 -27.43 19.28 41.48
C THR A 5 -27.76 20.40 40.50
N GLY A 6 -28.51 20.13 39.43
CA GLY A 6 -29.02 21.18 38.54
C GLY A 6 -27.96 21.91 37.71
N ILE A 7 -26.77 21.32 37.52
CA ILE A 7 -25.71 21.85 36.66
C ILE A 7 -25.85 21.24 35.25
N ILE A 8 -25.87 22.09 34.22
CA ILE A 8 -25.81 21.65 32.81
C ILE A 8 -24.39 21.11 32.56
N ILE A 9 -24.24 19.79 32.50
CA ILE A 9 -23.01 19.14 32.03
C ILE A 9 -23.06 19.11 30.49
N VAL A 10 -22.27 19.98 29.85
CA VAL A 10 -21.95 19.82 28.43
C VAL A 10 -20.88 18.74 28.35
N VAL A 11 -21.30 17.53 27.99
CA VAL A 11 -20.40 16.39 27.75
C VAL A 11 -19.85 16.53 26.33
N ASN A 12 -18.52 16.70 26.17
CA ASN A 12 -17.90 16.56 24.85
C ASN A 12 -17.61 15.08 24.56
N ASN A 13 -17.45 14.73 23.28
CA ASN A 13 -17.47 13.36 22.72
C ASN A 13 -16.40 12.36 23.24
N PHE A 14 -15.57 12.71 24.21
CA PHE A 14 -14.37 11.97 24.58
C PHE A 14 -14.42 11.18 25.91
N LYS A 15 -15.58 11.02 26.57
CA LYS A 15 -15.81 10.12 27.73
C LYS A 15 -14.56 9.87 28.63
N GLN A 16 -14.11 10.89 29.38
CA GLN A 16 -12.85 10.85 30.15
C GLN A 16 -12.88 9.98 31.43
N SER A 17 -11.71 9.39 31.75
CA SER A 17 -11.15 9.36 33.10
C SER A 17 -10.07 10.46 33.22
N ILE A 18 -10.03 11.12 34.38
CA ILE A 18 -9.13 12.22 34.76
C ILE A 18 -7.68 11.71 34.82
N ASP A 19 -6.77 12.29 34.02
CA ASP A 19 -5.64 13.07 34.53
C ASP A 19 -4.89 13.80 33.39
N ILE A 20 -4.59 15.09 33.63
CA ILE A 20 -3.78 16.02 32.82
C ILE A 20 -4.38 16.46 31.46
N ASN A 21 -5.43 17.28 31.51
CA ASN A 21 -5.70 18.27 30.47
C ASN A 21 -4.68 19.42 30.58
N SER A 22 -3.39 19.15 30.33
CA SER A 22 -2.40 20.22 30.19
C SER A 22 -2.37 20.66 28.74
N SER A 23 -2.88 21.86 28.48
CA SER A 23 -2.52 22.55 27.25
C SER A 23 -1.00 22.71 27.24
N LEU A 24 -0.34 22.10 26.27
CA LEU A 24 1.11 22.14 26.17
C LEU A 24 1.54 23.53 25.67
N ASN A 25 2.51 24.13 26.37
CA ASN A 25 3.22 25.29 25.84
C ASN A 25 4.22 24.80 24.79
N ILE A 26 3.84 24.89 23.53
CA ILE A 26 4.69 24.45 22.42
C ILE A 26 5.74 25.52 22.12
N SER A 27 6.99 25.08 21.93
CA SER A 27 8.10 25.95 21.54
C SER A 27 9.11 25.22 20.67
N ARG A 28 10.04 25.99 20.08
CA ARG A 28 11.17 25.46 19.28
C ARG A 28 12.16 24.65 20.10
N SER A 29 12.28 24.94 21.40
CA SER A 29 13.13 24.17 22.29
C SER A 29 12.38 22.91 22.72
N GLN A 30 13.01 21.74 22.53
CA GLN A 30 12.45 20.46 22.96
C GLN A 30 12.05 20.53 24.44
N GLN A 31 10.77 20.29 24.68
CA GLN A 31 10.19 20.13 26.00
C GLN A 31 10.14 18.64 26.35
N VAL A 32 10.19 18.33 27.63
CA VAL A 32 10.09 16.96 28.13
C VAL A 32 9.09 16.92 29.29
N LEU A 33 8.11 16.04 29.19
CA LEU A 33 7.18 15.69 30.26
C LEU A 33 7.32 14.21 30.60
N THR A 34 6.93 13.83 31.80
CA THR A 34 6.87 12.42 32.21
C THR A 34 5.44 12.00 32.46
N GLY A 35 5.05 10.82 32.00
CA GLY A 35 3.72 10.24 32.21
C GLY A 35 3.78 8.76 32.55
N SER A 36 2.62 8.16 32.81
CA SER A 36 2.53 6.74 33.16
C SER A 36 1.20 6.14 32.73
N ILE A 37 1.28 5.09 31.91
CA ILE A 37 0.12 4.26 31.52
C ILE A 37 0.10 3.00 32.38
N GLY A 38 -1.07 2.70 32.94
CA GLY A 38 -1.30 1.63 33.90
C GLY A 38 -2.62 0.89 33.68
N TRP A 39 -3.12 0.25 34.73
CA TRP A 39 -4.38 -0.50 34.69
C TRP A 39 -5.61 0.41 34.67
N GLU A 40 -5.57 1.46 35.48
CA GLU A 40 -6.66 2.43 35.67
C GLU A 40 -6.59 3.56 34.65
N ASN A 41 -5.38 3.99 34.29
CA ASN A 41 -5.13 4.96 33.22
C ASN A 41 -4.59 4.23 31.99
N THR A 42 -5.40 4.13 30.93
CA THR A 42 -5.04 3.35 29.73
C THR A 42 -4.44 4.18 28.61
N ASN A 43 -4.60 5.50 28.69
CA ASN A 43 -4.18 6.46 27.69
C ASN A 43 -4.15 7.87 28.28
N ASP A 44 -3.13 8.63 27.90
CA ASP A 44 -2.95 10.02 28.24
C ASP A 44 -3.17 10.89 27.00
N TYR A 45 -3.87 12.02 27.16
CA TYR A 45 -4.11 13.01 26.10
C TYR A 45 -3.47 14.34 26.44
N TYR A 46 -2.69 14.89 25.51
CA TYR A 46 -2.10 16.22 25.64
C TYR A 46 -2.60 17.11 24.52
N SER A 47 -3.39 18.12 24.87
CA SER A 47 -3.84 19.12 23.89
C SER A 47 -2.72 20.13 23.59
N PHE A 48 -2.64 20.56 22.35
CA PHE A 48 -1.80 21.67 21.95
C PHE A 48 -2.44 22.47 20.83
N ASN A 49 -2.10 23.75 20.77
CA ASN A 49 -2.57 24.64 19.71
C ASN A 49 -1.38 25.18 18.93
N LEU A 50 -1.50 25.17 17.61
CA LEU A 50 -0.56 25.81 16.70
C LEU A 50 -1.21 27.06 16.13
N SER A 51 -0.63 28.23 16.42
CA SER A 51 -1.11 29.49 15.86
C SER A 51 -0.70 29.70 14.39
N ASN A 52 0.24 28.89 13.88
CA ASN A 52 0.72 28.90 12.50
C ASN A 52 1.04 27.47 12.07
N ARG A 53 1.06 27.22 10.75
CA ARG A 53 1.61 25.98 10.18
C ARG A 53 3.00 25.73 10.76
N SER A 54 3.26 24.53 11.27
CA SER A 54 4.47 24.22 12.04
C SER A 54 4.96 22.82 11.74
N SER A 55 6.27 22.61 11.69
CA SER A 55 6.81 21.27 11.89
C SER A 55 6.64 20.89 13.35
N PHE A 56 6.20 19.67 13.60
CA PHE A 56 5.93 19.14 14.93
C PHE A 56 6.65 17.81 15.12
N ASP A 57 7.52 17.78 16.13
CA ASP A 57 8.24 16.60 16.55
C ASP A 57 7.65 16.11 17.86
N VAL A 58 7.32 14.82 17.93
CA VAL A 58 6.97 14.15 19.18
C VAL A 58 7.68 12.81 19.28
N ALA A 59 8.17 12.48 20.47
CA ALA A 59 8.73 11.18 20.78
C ALA A 59 8.33 10.71 22.17
N VAL A 60 8.21 9.40 22.33
CA VAL A 60 7.94 8.74 23.61
C VAL A 60 9.07 7.75 23.88
N ASP A 61 9.86 8.02 24.92
CA ASP A 61 11.01 7.18 25.30
C ASP A 61 10.95 6.72 26.76
N GLY A 62 11.95 5.91 27.17
CA GLY A 62 12.05 5.43 28.55
C GLY A 62 11.06 4.31 28.88
N LEU A 63 10.57 3.60 27.85
CA LEU A 63 9.52 2.60 27.96
C LEU A 63 10.00 1.30 28.63
N SER A 64 9.20 0.79 29.55
CA SER A 64 9.32 -0.57 30.11
C SER A 64 8.37 -1.57 29.46
N ALA A 65 7.37 -1.10 28.71
CA ALA A 65 6.40 -1.92 27.97
C ALA A 65 5.83 -1.14 26.76
N ASN A 66 4.99 -1.81 25.95
CA ASN A 66 4.56 -1.31 24.66
C ASN A 66 3.49 -0.22 24.77
N LEU A 67 3.92 1.04 24.64
CA LEU A 67 3.05 2.20 24.45
C LEU A 67 3.19 2.70 23.02
N ASN A 68 2.08 3.15 22.45
CA ASN A 68 2.03 3.80 21.14
C ASN A 68 1.80 5.30 21.32
N VAL A 69 2.09 6.09 20.29
CA VAL A 69 1.75 7.52 20.24
C VAL A 69 1.06 7.88 18.93
N GLN A 70 0.06 8.74 18.99
CA GLN A 70 -0.60 9.31 17.81
C GLN A 70 -0.93 10.78 18.00
N ILE A 71 -1.06 11.50 16.90
CA ILE A 71 -1.53 12.87 16.84
C ILE A 71 -2.94 12.84 16.25
N LEU A 72 -3.88 13.47 16.94
CA LEU A 72 -5.28 13.60 16.54
C LEU A 72 -5.60 15.05 16.21
N ASP A 73 -6.49 15.27 15.25
CA ASP A 73 -7.10 16.59 15.00
C ASP A 73 -8.17 16.95 16.05
N SER A 74 -8.74 18.16 15.94
CA SER A 74 -9.84 18.61 16.80
C SER A 74 -11.11 17.75 16.77
N ASN A 75 -11.30 16.91 15.74
CA ASN A 75 -12.41 15.98 15.60
C ASN A 75 -12.09 14.58 16.16
N GLY A 76 -10.85 14.34 16.61
CA GLY A 76 -10.38 13.04 17.08
C GLY A 76 -9.91 12.10 15.96
N SER A 77 -9.74 12.59 14.73
CA SER A 77 -9.20 11.81 13.61
C SER A 77 -7.69 11.72 13.71
N ILE A 78 -7.13 10.54 13.40
CA ILE A 78 -5.67 10.32 13.44
C ILE A 78 -5.02 11.05 12.26
N VAL A 79 -4.07 11.93 12.57
CA VAL A 79 -3.26 12.68 11.60
C VAL A 79 -1.93 11.98 11.34
N ALA A 80 -1.29 11.46 12.40
CA ALA A 80 -0.05 10.71 12.33
C ALA A 80 0.09 9.78 13.53
N GLY A 81 0.86 8.70 13.42
CA GLY A 81 1.05 7.74 14.52
C GLY A 81 2.34 6.93 14.42
N SER A 82 2.83 6.48 15.57
CA SER A 82 3.98 5.60 15.74
C SER A 82 3.58 4.43 16.66
N TYR A 83 3.92 3.21 16.23
CA TYR A 83 3.39 1.97 16.79
C TYR A 83 4.47 0.89 16.95
N ASN A 84 5.69 1.29 17.32
CA ASN A 84 6.81 0.38 17.47
C ASN A 84 6.52 -0.69 18.53
N ARG A 85 7.00 -1.91 18.30
CA ARG A 85 6.68 -3.03 19.18
C ARG A 85 7.58 -3.04 20.43
N ARG A 86 7.13 -3.73 21.48
CA ARG A 86 7.92 -4.01 22.70
C ARG A 86 8.21 -2.76 23.53
N LYS A 87 9.45 -2.27 23.57
CA LYS A 87 9.89 -1.13 24.39
C LYS A 87 10.76 -0.16 23.59
N PHE A 88 10.63 -0.24 22.27
CA PHE A 88 11.30 0.69 21.38
C PHE A 88 10.62 2.05 21.50
N ASP A 89 11.41 3.11 21.37
CA ASP A 89 10.89 4.47 21.47
C ASP A 89 9.94 4.75 20.30
N GLU A 90 8.94 5.58 20.56
CA GLU A 90 8.04 6.07 19.54
C GLU A 90 8.51 7.43 19.05
N SER A 91 8.35 7.71 17.76
CA SER A 91 8.63 9.04 17.21
C SER A 91 7.74 9.37 16.01
N ILE A 92 7.32 10.63 15.94
CA ILE A 92 6.56 11.21 14.83
C ILE A 92 7.19 12.57 14.52
N ASN A 93 7.51 12.78 13.24
CA ASN A 93 7.84 14.09 12.67
C ASN A 93 6.78 14.37 11.59
N VAL A 94 6.03 15.46 11.75
CA VAL A 94 4.91 15.81 10.87
C VAL A 94 4.79 17.32 10.72
N VAL A 95 4.27 17.80 9.60
CA VAL A 95 3.87 19.20 9.43
C VAL A 95 2.38 19.32 9.69
N LEU A 96 2.00 20.22 10.59
CA LEU A 96 0.61 20.46 10.98
C LEU A 96 0.23 21.89 10.64
N GLU A 97 -1.01 22.09 10.17
CA GLU A 97 -1.58 23.41 9.94
C GLU A 97 -1.87 24.14 11.27
N ALA A 98 -2.23 25.42 11.18
CA ALA A 98 -2.72 26.13 12.36
C ALA A 98 -4.03 25.50 12.85
N GLY A 99 -4.09 25.12 14.13
CA GLY A 99 -5.21 24.37 14.65
C GLY A 99 -4.99 23.81 16.04
N GLU A 100 -6.04 23.20 16.58
CA GLU A 100 -6.00 22.44 17.83
C GLU A 100 -5.81 20.95 17.53
N TYR A 101 -4.88 20.33 18.26
CA TYR A 101 -4.48 18.95 18.11
C TYR A 101 -4.31 18.28 19.47
N TYR A 102 -4.27 16.96 19.46
CA TYR A 102 -4.06 16.14 20.65
C TYR A 102 -2.97 15.11 20.39
N ILE A 103 -2.05 14.95 21.33
CA ILE A 103 -1.15 13.79 21.38
C ILE A 103 -1.83 12.76 22.27
N GLU A 104 -2.05 11.55 21.76
CA GLU A 104 -2.51 10.42 22.55
C GLU A 104 -1.37 9.42 22.72
N VAL A 105 -0.97 9.18 23.98
CA VAL A 105 -0.06 8.10 24.36
C VAL A 105 -0.89 6.99 24.99
N TYR A 106 -0.89 5.78 24.43
CA TYR A 106 -1.79 4.72 24.88
C TYR A 106 -1.12 3.34 24.91
N ARG A 107 -1.57 2.47 25.82
CA ARG A 107 -1.02 1.11 25.93
C ARG A 107 -1.45 0.22 24.79
N ARG A 108 -0.55 -0.69 24.38
CA ARG A 108 -0.96 -1.87 23.61
C ARG A 108 -1.28 -3.04 24.54
N GLY A 109 -2.53 -3.50 24.50
CA GLY A 109 -3.00 -4.64 25.29
C GLY A 109 -3.04 -4.33 26.79
N ARG A 110 -2.22 -5.03 27.57
CA ARG A 110 -2.11 -4.89 29.03
C ARG A 110 -0.78 -4.23 29.46
N ALA A 111 -0.13 -3.50 28.55
CA ALA A 111 1.14 -2.84 28.84
C ALA A 111 0.99 -1.79 29.95
N VAL A 112 1.97 -1.76 30.85
CA VAL A 112 2.09 -0.79 31.94
C VAL A 112 3.50 -0.22 31.85
N SER A 113 3.61 1.09 31.67
CA SER A 113 4.90 1.75 31.45
C SER A 113 4.84 3.21 31.88
N ASN A 114 5.91 3.66 32.53
CA ASN A 114 6.24 5.08 32.56
C ASN A 114 6.83 5.48 31.20
N TYR A 115 6.81 6.77 30.89
CA TYR A 115 7.41 7.30 29.68
C TYR A 115 7.87 8.74 29.85
N ASN A 116 8.80 9.18 29.00
CA ASN A 116 9.07 10.60 28.77
C ASN A 116 8.50 11.00 27.41
N LEU A 117 7.60 11.99 27.41
CA LEU A 117 7.06 12.62 26.21
C LEU A 117 7.91 13.83 25.87
N ARG A 118 8.60 13.75 24.73
CA ARG A 118 9.38 14.85 24.18
C ARG A 118 8.62 15.47 23.04
N PHE A 119 8.55 16.79 23.01
CA PHE A 119 7.91 17.49 21.90
C PHE A 119 8.56 18.84 21.63
N SER A 120 8.51 19.25 20.38
CA SER A 120 8.86 20.60 19.94
C SER A 120 8.05 20.96 18.71
N SER A 121 7.82 22.25 18.52
CA SER A 121 7.40 22.73 17.20
C SER A 121 8.26 23.87 16.73
N GLN A 122 8.42 23.94 15.43
CA GLN A 122 8.97 25.10 14.79
C GLN A 122 7.87 25.69 13.90
N ALA A 123 7.36 26.85 14.31
CA ALA A 123 6.48 27.64 13.46
C ALA A 123 7.19 27.87 12.12
N ILE A 124 6.51 27.47 11.05
CA ILE A 124 6.92 27.80 9.69
C ILE A 124 6.40 29.22 9.48
N THR A 125 7.17 30.19 9.96
CA THR A 125 6.86 31.61 9.74
C THR A 125 7.14 31.95 8.30
N GLU A 126 6.10 31.94 7.47
CA GLU A 126 6.08 32.74 6.25
C GLU A 126 5.98 34.22 6.63
N THR A 127 7.11 34.84 6.91
CA THR A 127 7.23 36.23 6.45
C THR A 127 7.38 36.13 4.95
N ILE A 128 6.32 36.39 4.17
CA ILE A 128 6.50 36.85 2.79
C ILE A 128 6.99 38.30 2.91
N PRO A 129 8.28 38.61 2.69
CA PRO A 129 8.68 39.98 2.48
C PRO A 129 8.16 40.34 1.10
N SER A 130 7.28 41.33 1.03
CA SER A 130 6.96 42.01 -0.22
C SER A 130 8.21 42.73 -0.72
N THR A 131 9.10 42.00 -1.39
CA THR A 131 9.83 42.33 -2.64
C THR A 131 10.91 41.27 -2.90
N SER A 132 10.71 40.51 -3.98
CA SER A 132 11.73 40.09 -4.96
C SER A 132 12.80 39.06 -4.57
N VAL A 133 12.42 37.95 -3.94
CA VAL A 133 13.04 36.64 -4.19
C VAL A 133 11.99 35.55 -3.98
N ASP A 134 11.59 34.89 -5.05
CA ASP A 134 10.74 33.70 -4.99
C ASP A 134 11.62 32.50 -4.63
N TRP A 135 11.49 31.96 -3.42
CA TRP A 135 12.32 30.83 -2.95
C TRP A 135 12.21 29.64 -3.92
N PHE A 136 11.05 29.45 -4.54
CA PHE A 136 10.80 28.38 -5.49
C PHE A 136 11.66 28.58 -6.73
N ASP A 137 11.78 29.82 -7.22
CA ASP A 137 12.64 30.16 -8.36
C ASP A 137 14.13 29.99 -8.05
N GLN A 138 14.53 30.26 -6.81
CA GLN A 138 15.93 30.10 -6.41
C GLN A 138 16.34 28.65 -6.19
N VAL A 139 15.43 27.85 -5.63
CA VAL A 139 15.73 26.48 -5.18
C VAL A 139 15.42 25.47 -6.27
N VAL A 140 14.22 25.52 -6.86
CA VAL A 140 13.78 24.54 -7.86
C VAL A 140 14.29 24.91 -9.26
N GLN A 141 14.41 26.20 -9.57
CA GLN A 141 15.04 26.71 -10.81
C GLN A 141 14.38 26.21 -12.12
N ILE A 142 13.05 26.16 -12.17
CA ILE A 142 12.28 25.86 -13.40
C ILE A 142 12.36 27.05 -14.37
N GLN A 143 12.75 26.79 -15.61
CA GLN A 143 13.01 27.81 -16.63
C GLN A 143 11.76 28.17 -17.45
N ASP A 144 10.97 27.18 -17.83
CA ASP A 144 9.72 27.34 -18.53
C ASP A 144 8.72 28.12 -17.66
N ALA A 145 8.02 29.07 -18.29
CA ALA A 145 7.15 29.99 -17.57
C ALA A 145 5.82 29.36 -17.15
N GLY A 146 5.26 28.47 -17.99
CA GLY A 146 4.04 27.73 -17.70
C GLY A 146 4.28 26.79 -16.53
N ILE A 147 5.18 25.83 -16.71
CA ILE A 147 5.51 24.79 -15.73
C ILE A 147 5.88 25.44 -14.39
N ARG A 148 6.69 26.51 -14.40
CA ARG A 148 7.04 27.22 -13.16
C ARG A 148 5.82 27.79 -12.46
N GLN A 149 4.92 28.45 -13.19
CA GLN A 149 3.72 29.05 -12.61
C GLN A 149 2.78 27.98 -12.06
N THR A 150 2.56 26.91 -12.81
CA THR A 150 1.69 25.79 -12.43
C THR A 150 2.25 25.02 -11.24
N ALA A 151 3.56 24.74 -11.21
CA ALA A 151 4.21 24.06 -10.10
C ALA A 151 4.21 24.90 -8.82
N LYS A 152 4.40 26.23 -8.92
CA LYS A 152 4.26 27.15 -7.77
C LYS A 152 2.85 27.16 -7.20
N SER A 153 1.83 27.26 -8.07
CA SER A 153 0.44 27.27 -7.59
C SER A 153 0.05 25.95 -6.97
N SER A 154 0.54 24.84 -7.54
CA SER A 154 0.31 23.49 -7.01
C SER A 154 0.89 23.36 -5.60
N PHE A 155 2.12 23.82 -5.38
CA PHE A 155 2.77 23.73 -4.07
C PHE A 155 2.26 24.74 -3.02
N SER A 156 1.12 25.39 -3.23
CA SER A 156 0.62 26.44 -2.32
C SER A 156 0.23 25.94 -0.93
N ASP A 157 -0.08 24.65 -0.80
CA ASP A 157 -0.35 23.97 0.47
C ASP A 157 0.88 23.21 1.02
N GLY A 158 2.02 23.34 0.35
CA GLY A 158 3.28 22.70 0.71
C GLY A 158 3.38 21.22 0.35
N ILE A 159 2.52 20.73 -0.54
CA ILE A 159 2.60 19.41 -1.18
C ILE A 159 2.33 19.56 -2.69
N ILE A 160 2.84 18.64 -3.50
CA ILE A 160 2.36 18.46 -4.88
C ILE A 160 1.75 17.06 -4.94
N ASP A 161 0.42 17.02 -4.99
CA ASP A 161 -0.36 15.79 -5.00
C ASP A 161 -0.43 15.15 -6.41
N ARG A 162 -1.21 14.07 -6.53
CA ARG A 162 -1.40 13.36 -7.80
C ARG A 162 -2.00 14.24 -8.89
N ASN A 163 -3.06 14.98 -8.57
CA ASN A 163 -3.81 15.77 -9.55
C ASN A 163 -2.98 16.99 -10.00
N GLU A 164 -2.24 17.58 -9.08
CA GLU A 164 -1.30 18.66 -9.33
C GLU A 164 -0.12 18.22 -10.18
N MET A 165 0.48 17.06 -9.89
CA MET A 165 1.51 16.48 -10.76
C MET A 165 0.99 16.24 -12.19
N ILE A 166 -0.23 15.73 -12.33
CA ILE A 166 -0.88 15.56 -13.65
C ILE A 166 -1.08 16.92 -14.33
N ALA A 167 -1.47 17.96 -13.58
CA ALA A 167 -1.63 19.32 -14.12
C ALA A 167 -0.29 19.86 -14.63
N ILE A 168 0.80 19.74 -13.86
CA ILE A 168 2.14 20.17 -14.25
C ILE A 168 2.62 19.42 -15.52
N LEU A 169 2.43 18.10 -15.58
CA LEU A 169 2.77 17.29 -16.77
C LEU A 169 1.94 17.68 -18.01
N ARG A 170 0.71 18.18 -17.81
CA ARG A 170 -0.13 18.62 -18.94
C ARG A 170 0.19 20.02 -19.41
N ASP A 171 0.71 20.85 -18.52
CA ASP A 171 1.10 22.23 -18.81
C ASP A 171 2.33 22.27 -19.73
N SER A 172 3.23 21.29 -19.61
CA SER A 172 4.39 21.12 -20.50
C SER A 172 4.02 20.71 -21.95
N LYS A 173 2.76 20.87 -22.36
CA LYS A 173 2.26 20.50 -23.70
C LYS A 173 1.79 21.74 -24.46
N ASP A 174 2.11 22.93 -23.97
CA ASP A 174 1.49 24.19 -24.38
C ASP A 174 1.73 24.55 -25.86
N ASP A 175 2.88 24.15 -26.41
CA ASP A 175 3.24 24.30 -27.83
C ASP A 175 3.01 23.02 -28.67
N GLY A 176 2.29 22.03 -28.14
CA GLY A 176 1.93 20.77 -28.82
C GLY A 176 3.05 19.73 -28.89
N THR A 177 4.26 20.11 -28.49
CA THR A 177 5.42 19.21 -28.33
C THR A 177 6.18 19.59 -27.06
N ILE A 178 6.71 18.58 -26.37
CA ILE A 178 7.58 18.77 -25.22
C ILE A 178 8.95 19.21 -25.73
N ASP A 179 9.35 20.44 -25.47
CA ASP A 179 10.64 20.98 -25.87
C ASP A 179 11.77 20.60 -24.89
N GLY A 180 12.99 21.06 -25.19
CA GLY A 180 14.16 20.74 -24.38
C GLY A 180 14.19 21.41 -23.00
N ILE A 181 13.55 22.58 -22.85
CA ILE A 181 13.45 23.31 -21.59
C ILE A 181 12.40 22.62 -20.72
N GLU A 182 11.21 22.37 -21.27
CA GLU A 182 10.12 21.70 -20.57
C GLU A 182 10.54 20.32 -20.05
N PHE A 183 11.21 19.52 -20.89
CA PHE A 183 11.69 18.20 -20.49
C PHE A 183 12.73 18.30 -19.34
N ALA A 184 13.66 19.24 -19.42
CA ALA A 184 14.66 19.45 -18.36
C ALA A 184 14.03 19.95 -17.05
N ASP A 185 12.99 20.76 -17.14
CA ASP A 185 12.27 21.29 -15.98
C ASP A 185 11.43 20.22 -15.27
N LEU A 186 10.78 19.32 -16.03
CA LEU A 186 10.12 18.15 -15.45
C LEU A 186 11.11 17.25 -14.71
N GLN A 187 12.32 17.03 -15.26
CA GLN A 187 13.39 16.32 -14.57
C GLN A 187 13.82 17.04 -13.29
N THR A 188 13.90 18.37 -13.35
CA THR A 188 14.24 19.21 -12.21
C THR A 188 13.21 19.11 -11.09
N LEU A 189 11.92 19.06 -11.43
CA LEU A 189 10.83 18.85 -10.47
C LEU A 189 10.98 17.52 -9.70
N ILE A 190 11.27 16.42 -10.42
CA ILE A 190 11.46 15.09 -9.81
C ILE A 190 12.71 15.04 -8.92
N ASN A 191 13.78 15.70 -9.32
CA ASN A 191 15.00 15.80 -8.50
C ASN A 191 14.76 16.58 -7.20
N HIS A 192 13.76 17.47 -7.17
CA HIS A 192 13.34 18.23 -5.99
C HIS A 192 12.14 17.62 -5.26
N ALA A 193 11.74 16.38 -5.59
CA ALA A 193 10.52 15.79 -5.05
C ALA A 193 10.44 15.77 -3.52
N ALA A 194 11.56 15.58 -2.82
CA ALA A 194 11.61 15.65 -1.36
C ALA A 194 11.37 17.08 -0.83
N THR A 195 11.93 18.09 -1.50
CA THR A 195 11.73 19.52 -1.17
C THR A 195 10.28 19.94 -1.42
N LEU A 196 9.65 19.37 -2.44
CA LEU A 196 8.28 19.64 -2.87
C LEU A 196 7.25 18.72 -2.21
N SER A 197 7.65 17.94 -1.20
CA SER A 197 6.80 16.98 -0.49
C SER A 197 5.99 16.05 -1.40
N ILE A 198 6.47 15.75 -2.61
CA ILE A 198 5.75 14.90 -3.58
C ILE A 198 5.62 13.49 -2.98
N PRO A 199 4.39 12.96 -2.80
CA PRO A 199 4.19 11.62 -2.25
C PRO A 199 4.95 10.57 -3.05
N GLU A 200 5.49 9.56 -2.36
CA GLU A 200 6.24 8.46 -2.99
C GLU A 200 5.54 7.85 -4.22
N PRO A 201 4.24 7.46 -4.20
CA PRO A 201 3.56 6.92 -5.38
C PRO A 201 3.52 7.92 -6.54
N VAL A 202 3.27 9.20 -6.27
CA VAL A 202 3.22 10.26 -7.29
C VAL A 202 4.61 10.44 -7.93
N ARG A 203 5.66 10.49 -7.10
CA ARG A 203 7.04 10.60 -7.55
C ARG A 203 7.47 9.41 -8.40
N VAL A 204 7.14 8.18 -8.00
CA VAL A 204 7.49 6.96 -8.75
C VAL A 204 6.78 6.93 -10.10
N LEU A 205 5.48 7.19 -10.14
CA LEU A 205 4.70 7.23 -11.38
C LEU A 205 5.17 8.35 -12.32
N ALA A 206 5.40 9.56 -11.80
CA ALA A 206 5.93 10.66 -12.60
C ALA A 206 7.36 10.38 -13.10
N ASN A 207 8.20 9.70 -12.31
CA ASN A 207 9.53 9.28 -12.75
C ASN A 207 9.46 8.30 -13.95
N LYS A 208 8.48 7.39 -13.99
CA LYS A 208 8.28 6.49 -15.14
C LYS A 208 7.88 7.25 -16.41
N ILE A 209 7.17 8.37 -16.28
CA ILE A 209 6.85 9.26 -17.41
C ILE A 209 8.09 10.03 -17.85
N ILE A 210 8.74 10.73 -16.91
CA ILE A 210 9.76 11.75 -17.19
C ILE A 210 11.13 11.12 -17.48
N ASN A 211 11.56 10.17 -16.65
CA ASN A 211 12.87 9.51 -16.77
C ASN A 211 12.78 8.14 -17.47
N GLY A 212 11.56 7.70 -17.79
CA GLY A 212 11.29 6.51 -18.56
C GLY A 212 11.14 5.23 -17.73
N ASP A 213 10.54 4.23 -18.37
CA ASP A 213 10.35 2.88 -17.85
C ASP A 213 10.35 1.92 -19.05
N ALA A 214 10.78 0.67 -18.84
CA ALA A 214 10.80 -0.34 -19.91
C ALA A 214 9.40 -0.56 -20.51
N ALA A 215 8.34 -0.39 -19.73
CA ALA A 215 6.96 -0.52 -20.17
C ALA A 215 6.49 0.59 -21.12
N ASN A 216 7.20 1.72 -21.21
CA ASN A 216 6.80 2.82 -22.09
C ASN A 216 6.96 2.51 -23.57
N GLN A 217 7.54 1.37 -23.95
CA GLN A 217 7.63 1.00 -25.36
C GLN A 217 6.25 0.87 -26.02
N LYS A 218 5.21 0.57 -25.24
CA LYS A 218 3.85 0.39 -25.76
C LYS A 218 2.77 1.07 -24.92
N TYR A 219 1.70 1.45 -25.61
CA TYR A 219 0.40 1.81 -25.04
C TYR A 219 -0.71 1.22 -25.90
N GLN A 220 -1.56 0.39 -25.30
CA GLN A 220 -2.66 -0.33 -25.93
C GLN A 220 -2.22 -1.08 -27.20
N GLY A 221 -1.03 -1.69 -27.15
CA GLY A 221 -0.44 -2.46 -28.25
C GLY A 221 0.29 -1.64 -29.31
N ASN A 222 0.18 -0.31 -29.29
CA ASN A 222 0.86 0.59 -30.23
C ASN A 222 2.21 1.05 -29.68
N SER A 223 3.15 1.39 -30.56
CA SER A 223 4.44 1.98 -30.17
C SER A 223 4.21 3.33 -29.48
N LEU A 224 4.86 3.55 -28.33
CA LEU A 224 4.80 4.81 -27.59
C LEU A 224 6.20 5.42 -27.41
N GLY A 225 7.10 4.73 -26.72
CA GLY A 225 8.45 5.19 -26.38
C GLY A 225 8.49 6.05 -25.11
N ASN A 226 9.70 6.21 -24.55
CA ASN A 226 9.94 7.13 -23.43
C ASN A 226 9.77 8.59 -23.85
N LEU A 227 9.43 9.44 -22.89
CA LEU A 227 9.42 10.89 -23.08
C LEU A 227 10.83 11.39 -23.41
N SER A 228 10.94 12.31 -24.35
CA SER A 228 12.15 13.08 -24.61
C SER A 228 11.80 14.45 -25.17
N ALA A 229 12.78 15.35 -25.25
CA ALA A 229 12.62 16.57 -26.04
C ALA A 229 12.21 16.20 -27.48
N GLY A 230 11.17 16.86 -28.00
CA GLY A 230 10.50 16.56 -29.26
C GLY A 230 9.33 15.57 -29.17
N SER A 231 9.03 15.02 -28.00
CA SER A 231 7.81 14.21 -27.77
C SER A 231 6.55 15.02 -28.06
N SER A 232 5.51 14.39 -28.60
CA SER A 232 4.24 15.09 -28.85
C SER A 232 3.38 15.18 -27.59
N ASP A 233 2.45 16.15 -27.58
CA ASP A 233 1.37 16.25 -26.60
C ASP A 233 0.61 14.91 -26.38
N THR A 234 0.42 14.16 -27.47
CA THR A 234 -0.27 12.88 -27.51
C THR A 234 0.57 11.79 -26.84
N GLN A 235 1.89 11.80 -27.04
CA GLN A 235 2.78 10.87 -26.34
C GLN A 235 2.73 11.14 -24.83
N MET A 236 2.81 12.41 -24.41
CA MET A 236 2.66 12.79 -23.00
C MET A 236 1.32 12.36 -22.42
N GLU A 237 0.20 12.64 -23.09
CA GLU A 237 -1.12 12.24 -22.59
C GLU A 237 -1.26 10.71 -22.51
N ASN A 238 -0.70 9.95 -23.46
CA ASN A 238 -0.68 8.49 -23.39
C ASN A 238 0.17 7.97 -22.22
N LEU A 239 1.28 8.62 -21.89
CA LEU A 239 2.09 8.29 -20.71
C LEU A 239 1.34 8.60 -19.40
N ILE A 240 0.65 9.74 -19.31
CA ILE A 240 -0.24 10.07 -18.18
C ILE A 240 -1.35 9.03 -18.05
N ASN A 241 -2.01 8.71 -19.16
CA ASN A 241 -3.06 7.70 -19.24
C ASN A 241 -2.57 6.32 -18.76
N LYS A 242 -1.35 5.92 -19.16
CA LYS A 242 -0.71 4.68 -18.73
C LYS A 242 -0.46 4.66 -17.21
N TRP A 243 0.26 5.66 -16.69
CA TRP A 243 0.81 5.60 -15.33
C TRP A 243 -0.10 6.17 -14.25
N PHE A 244 -0.79 7.26 -14.54
CA PHE A 244 -1.68 7.90 -13.57
C PHE A 244 -3.13 7.45 -13.73
N LEU A 245 -3.62 7.14 -14.93
CA LEU A 245 -5.03 6.78 -15.13
C LEU A 245 -5.28 5.27 -15.35
N GLY A 246 -4.21 4.47 -15.46
CA GLY A 246 -4.30 3.01 -15.52
C GLY A 246 -5.06 2.45 -16.72
N SER A 247 -5.11 3.19 -17.83
CA SER A 247 -5.86 2.82 -19.04
C SER A 247 -5.07 1.97 -20.03
N ASP A 248 -3.78 1.71 -19.77
CA ASP A 248 -3.00 0.74 -20.53
C ASP A 248 -3.24 -0.68 -20.04
N ARG A 249 -4.44 -1.18 -20.33
CA ARG A 249 -4.94 -2.45 -19.80
C ARG A 249 -4.15 -3.64 -20.38
N PRO A 250 -3.87 -4.68 -19.58
CA PRO A 250 -3.25 -5.90 -20.08
C PRO A 250 -4.00 -6.49 -21.26
N SER A 251 -3.25 -6.89 -22.29
CA SER A 251 -3.84 -7.56 -23.45
C SER A 251 -4.46 -8.91 -23.07
N THR A 252 -5.58 -9.21 -23.72
CA THR A 252 -6.38 -10.43 -23.52
C THR A 252 -7.26 -10.66 -24.75
N THR A 253 -7.70 -11.90 -24.96
CA THR A 253 -8.71 -12.26 -25.96
C THR A 253 -10.15 -11.93 -25.54
N TYR A 254 -10.34 -11.52 -24.28
CA TYR A 254 -11.64 -11.20 -23.69
C TYR A 254 -11.98 -9.72 -23.81
N THR A 255 -13.24 -9.38 -23.50
CA THR A 255 -13.71 -7.98 -23.52
C THR A 255 -13.58 -7.37 -22.13
N TYR A 256 -13.17 -6.11 -22.06
CA TYR A 256 -13.15 -5.36 -20.81
C TYR A 256 -14.52 -4.73 -20.52
N GLN A 257 -15.04 -4.96 -19.32
CA GLN A 257 -16.25 -4.31 -18.79
C GLN A 257 -15.93 -3.58 -17.49
N GLN A 258 -16.60 -2.46 -17.24
CA GLN A 258 -16.41 -1.68 -16.01
C GLN A 258 -17.03 -2.43 -14.83
N ALA A 259 -16.22 -2.81 -13.84
CA ALA A 259 -16.69 -3.60 -12.71
C ALA A 259 -17.43 -2.76 -11.65
N SER A 260 -18.67 -3.17 -11.35
CA SER A 260 -19.44 -2.76 -10.17
C SER A 260 -18.90 -3.45 -8.91
N GLY A 261 -19.21 -2.89 -7.74
CA GLY A 261 -18.77 -3.39 -6.43
C GLY A 261 -17.88 -2.43 -5.66
N SER A 262 -17.32 -2.90 -4.56
CA SER A 262 -16.42 -2.14 -3.69
C SER A 262 -14.99 -2.69 -3.81
N LEU A 263 -13.98 -1.88 -3.48
CA LEU A 263 -12.60 -2.36 -3.43
C LEU A 263 -12.48 -3.52 -2.43
N PHE A 264 -12.92 -3.27 -1.19
CA PHE A 264 -13.09 -4.27 -0.13
C PHE A 264 -14.57 -4.37 0.21
N GLN A 265 -15.08 -5.59 0.37
CA GLN A 265 -16.49 -5.88 0.55
C GLN A 265 -16.64 -7.06 1.51
N ASN A 266 -17.13 -6.82 2.73
CA ASN A 266 -17.21 -7.80 3.83
C ASN A 266 -15.87 -8.16 4.49
N GLY A 267 -14.80 -7.42 4.18
CA GLY A 267 -13.48 -7.57 4.78
C GLY A 267 -12.63 -8.60 4.04
N ILE A 268 -11.35 -8.29 3.89
CA ILE A 268 -10.40 -9.12 3.13
C ILE A 268 -10.29 -10.51 3.75
N SER A 269 -10.43 -11.52 2.89
CA SER A 269 -10.30 -12.92 3.26
C SER A 269 -9.53 -13.68 2.18
N TYR A 270 -8.75 -14.68 2.59
CA TYR A 270 -8.13 -15.60 1.62
C TYR A 270 -9.17 -16.38 0.80
N GLN A 271 -10.42 -16.43 1.27
CA GLN A 271 -11.53 -17.07 0.57
C GLN A 271 -12.05 -16.24 -0.62
N ASP A 272 -11.66 -14.97 -0.72
CA ASP A 272 -11.99 -14.11 -1.87
C ASP A 272 -11.23 -14.58 -3.12
N ILE A 273 -10.14 -15.32 -2.92
CA ILE A 273 -9.31 -15.88 -3.98
C ILE A 273 -10.07 -16.99 -4.70
N THR A 274 -10.37 -16.74 -5.97
CA THR A 274 -10.87 -17.74 -6.92
C THR A 274 -10.12 -17.58 -8.23
N GLN A 275 -9.20 -18.49 -8.50
CA GLN A 275 -8.35 -18.45 -9.69
C GLN A 275 -9.13 -18.65 -10.98
N GLY A 276 -8.69 -17.91 -11.99
CA GLY A 276 -9.24 -17.95 -13.33
C GLY A 276 -8.59 -18.95 -14.28
N GLN A 277 -8.55 -18.57 -15.55
CA GLN A 277 -8.11 -19.43 -16.66
C GLN A 277 -6.61 -19.29 -17.02
N ILE A 278 -5.78 -18.81 -16.09
CA ILE A 278 -4.33 -18.64 -16.31
C ILE A 278 -3.53 -19.34 -15.21
N ASN A 279 -2.26 -19.62 -15.51
CA ASN A 279 -1.36 -20.38 -14.64
C ASN A 279 -0.57 -19.48 -13.68
N ASP A 280 -1.25 -18.56 -13.02
CA ASP A 280 -0.69 -17.61 -12.05
C ASP A 280 -0.91 -18.07 -10.60
N CYS A 281 -1.06 -19.38 -10.37
CA CYS A 281 -1.47 -19.93 -9.07
C CYS A 281 -0.51 -19.54 -7.93
N PHE A 282 0.78 -19.39 -8.25
CA PHE A 282 1.79 -18.93 -7.30
C PHE A 282 1.48 -17.53 -6.76
N PHE A 283 0.95 -16.65 -7.61
CA PHE A 283 0.63 -15.27 -7.26
C PHE A 283 -0.62 -15.19 -6.39
N LEU A 284 -1.69 -15.85 -6.81
CA LEU A 284 -2.93 -15.92 -6.03
C LEU A 284 -2.74 -16.66 -4.69
N ALA A 285 -1.87 -17.67 -4.65
CA ALA A 285 -1.42 -18.29 -3.40
C ALA A 285 -0.66 -17.28 -2.51
N GLY A 286 0.23 -16.46 -3.08
CA GLY A 286 0.90 -15.39 -2.33
C GLY A 286 -0.08 -14.39 -1.70
N LEU A 287 -1.14 -14.00 -2.42
CA LEU A 287 -2.21 -13.14 -1.90
C LEU A 287 -3.00 -13.84 -0.79
N ALA A 288 -3.41 -15.09 -0.99
CA ALA A 288 -4.10 -15.88 0.03
C ALA A 288 -3.28 -16.00 1.32
N ALA A 289 -1.98 -16.34 1.20
CA ALA A 289 -1.07 -16.47 2.33
C ALA A 289 -0.88 -15.16 3.08
N THR A 290 -0.81 -14.05 2.34
CA THR A 290 -0.73 -12.72 2.93
C THR A 290 -2.03 -12.34 3.65
N ALA A 291 -3.20 -12.59 3.05
CA ALA A 291 -4.49 -12.33 3.67
C ALA A 291 -4.73 -13.16 4.95
N ILE A 292 -4.19 -14.39 5.02
CA ILE A 292 -4.22 -15.23 6.23
C ILE A 292 -3.42 -14.58 7.37
N ASN A 293 -2.24 -14.03 7.09
CA ASN A 293 -1.34 -13.52 8.12
C ASN A 293 -1.54 -12.04 8.45
N SER A 294 -1.87 -11.21 7.46
CA SER A 294 -1.95 -9.75 7.59
C SER A 294 -2.86 -9.16 6.51
N VAL A 295 -4.15 -9.02 6.84
CA VAL A 295 -5.12 -8.25 6.05
C VAL A 295 -4.62 -6.81 5.81
N GLN A 296 -4.00 -6.19 6.81
CA GLN A 296 -3.45 -4.83 6.70
C GLN A 296 -2.39 -4.71 5.60
N THR A 297 -1.63 -5.78 5.33
CA THR A 297 -0.65 -5.77 4.24
C THR A 297 -1.35 -5.61 2.90
N ILE A 298 -2.48 -6.29 2.68
CA ILE A 298 -3.27 -6.13 1.44
C ILE A 298 -3.96 -4.76 1.41
N GLU A 299 -4.54 -4.30 2.52
CA GLU A 299 -5.17 -2.96 2.58
C GLU A 299 -4.15 -1.85 2.22
N ASN A 300 -2.96 -1.91 2.80
CA ASN A 300 -1.90 -0.92 2.57
C ASN A 300 -1.24 -1.00 1.19
N MET A 301 -1.52 -2.06 0.40
CA MET A 301 -1.09 -2.07 -1.00
C MET A 301 -1.88 -1.08 -1.83
N PHE A 302 -3.10 -0.71 -1.42
CA PHE A 302 -3.99 0.12 -2.22
C PHE A 302 -3.98 1.60 -1.82
N ILE A 303 -4.03 2.44 -2.84
CA ILE A 303 -4.49 3.82 -2.76
C ILE A 303 -5.71 3.92 -3.67
N ASP A 304 -6.87 4.27 -3.11
CA ASP A 304 -8.04 4.67 -3.90
C ASP A 304 -7.88 6.13 -4.31
N ASN A 305 -7.76 6.38 -5.61
CA ASN A 305 -7.50 7.71 -6.14
C ASN A 305 -8.78 8.59 -6.21
N GLY A 306 -9.96 8.04 -5.88
CA GLY A 306 -11.23 8.77 -5.87
C GLY A 306 -11.80 9.05 -7.27
N ASP A 307 -11.17 8.55 -8.33
CA ASP A 307 -11.53 8.78 -9.74
C ASP A 307 -11.81 7.48 -10.51
N ASN A 308 -12.17 6.41 -9.80
CA ASN A 308 -12.31 5.03 -10.31
C ASN A 308 -10.99 4.40 -10.79
N THR A 309 -9.86 4.92 -10.33
CA THR A 309 -8.56 4.27 -10.47
C THR A 309 -7.99 3.91 -9.10
N PHE A 310 -7.12 2.91 -9.08
CA PHE A 310 -6.46 2.44 -7.87
C PHE A 310 -4.97 2.32 -8.14
N THR A 311 -4.15 2.85 -7.25
CA THR A 311 -2.70 2.67 -7.30
C THR A 311 -2.30 1.54 -6.34
N ILE A 312 -1.67 0.50 -6.87
CA ILE A 312 -1.25 -0.70 -6.16
C ILE A 312 0.26 -0.67 -5.98
N LYS A 313 0.71 -0.90 -4.74
CA LYS A 313 2.11 -1.00 -4.36
C LYS A 313 2.61 -2.45 -4.47
N PHE A 314 3.77 -2.61 -5.09
CA PHE A 314 4.55 -3.84 -5.10
C PHE A 314 5.96 -3.60 -4.60
N TRP A 315 6.69 -4.67 -4.31
CA TRP A 315 8.05 -4.62 -3.81
C TRP A 315 9.00 -5.44 -4.66
N ARG A 316 10.26 -5.02 -4.74
CA ARG A 316 11.37 -5.85 -5.19
C ARG A 316 12.61 -5.42 -4.45
N ASN A 317 13.26 -6.35 -3.74
CA ASN A 317 14.45 -6.03 -2.94
C ASN A 317 14.26 -4.84 -1.98
N GLN A 318 13.10 -4.73 -1.33
CA GLN A 318 12.69 -3.61 -0.45
C GLN A 318 12.50 -2.25 -1.12
N ILE A 319 12.53 -2.20 -2.46
CA ILE A 319 12.18 -1.00 -3.23
C ILE A 319 10.73 -1.14 -3.66
N ALA A 320 9.94 -0.11 -3.39
CA ALA A 320 8.55 -0.04 -3.80
C ALA A 320 8.43 0.36 -5.28
N ASP A 321 7.49 -0.27 -5.99
CA ASP A 321 6.97 0.22 -7.26
C ASP A 321 5.45 0.35 -7.18
N TYR A 322 4.89 1.18 -8.05
CA TYR A 322 3.48 1.54 -8.04
C TYR A 322 2.89 1.42 -9.43
N ILE A 323 1.72 0.80 -9.52
CA ILE A 323 0.96 0.62 -10.75
C ILE A 323 -0.45 1.15 -10.54
N THR A 324 -0.91 2.04 -11.41
CA THR A 324 -2.32 2.48 -11.39
C THR A 324 -3.14 1.66 -12.36
N VAL A 325 -4.31 1.18 -11.92
CA VAL A 325 -5.28 0.47 -12.76
C VAL A 325 -6.63 1.16 -12.72
N ASP A 326 -7.33 1.17 -13.86
CA ASP A 326 -8.76 1.49 -13.88
C ASP A 326 -9.63 0.29 -13.45
N ARG A 327 -10.95 0.52 -13.32
CA ARG A 327 -11.94 -0.49 -12.91
C ARG A 327 -12.42 -1.46 -13.99
N TYR A 328 -11.84 -1.43 -15.18
CA TYR A 328 -12.26 -2.34 -16.22
C TYR A 328 -11.56 -3.68 -16.05
N LEU A 329 -12.34 -4.76 -16.02
CA LEU A 329 -11.85 -6.14 -15.87
C LEU A 329 -12.29 -7.00 -17.07
N PRO A 330 -11.50 -7.99 -17.50
CA PRO A 330 -11.87 -8.89 -18.58
C PRO A 330 -13.05 -9.80 -18.22
N THR A 331 -13.99 -9.95 -19.14
CA THR A 331 -15.17 -10.82 -18.98
C THR A 331 -15.36 -11.76 -20.16
N ASP A 332 -16.03 -12.88 -19.89
CA ASP A 332 -16.60 -13.74 -20.92
C ASP A 332 -17.79 -13.06 -21.62
N SER A 333 -18.40 -13.74 -22.58
CA SER A 333 -19.58 -13.25 -23.31
C SER A 333 -20.84 -13.10 -22.44
N SER A 334 -20.86 -13.69 -21.25
CA SER A 334 -21.94 -13.57 -20.26
C SER A 334 -21.67 -12.46 -19.24
N GLY A 335 -20.53 -11.76 -19.35
CA GLY A 335 -20.13 -10.71 -18.43
C GLY A 335 -19.51 -11.22 -17.12
N ASN A 336 -19.06 -12.47 -17.06
CA ASN A 336 -18.40 -12.98 -15.85
C ASN A 336 -16.89 -12.78 -15.94
N PHE A 337 -16.24 -12.42 -14.83
CA PHE A 337 -14.78 -12.35 -14.75
C PHE A 337 -14.16 -13.70 -15.12
N VAL A 338 -13.05 -13.66 -15.87
CA VAL A 338 -12.39 -14.85 -16.44
C VAL A 338 -11.05 -15.20 -15.79
N TYR A 339 -10.40 -14.20 -15.20
CA TYR A 339 -9.16 -14.35 -14.44
C TYR A 339 -9.48 -14.44 -12.94
N ALA A 340 -8.80 -13.71 -12.06
CA ALA A 340 -9.17 -13.68 -10.65
C ALA A 340 -10.63 -13.29 -10.42
N SER A 341 -11.21 -13.80 -9.33
CA SER A 341 -12.65 -13.68 -9.01
C SER A 341 -13.55 -14.32 -10.08
N LYS A 342 -13.07 -15.39 -10.71
CA LYS A 342 -13.74 -16.06 -11.84
C LYS A 342 -15.21 -16.36 -11.54
N GLY A 343 -16.06 -16.09 -12.53
CA GLY A 343 -17.49 -16.40 -12.47
C GLY A 343 -18.36 -15.32 -11.80
N ARG A 344 -17.77 -14.30 -11.18
CA ARG A 344 -18.52 -13.13 -10.69
C ARG A 344 -18.93 -12.25 -11.87
N ASN A 345 -20.19 -11.83 -11.92
CA ASN A 345 -20.69 -10.95 -12.98
C ASN A 345 -20.20 -9.51 -12.76
N TYR A 346 -19.73 -8.85 -13.82
CA TYR A 346 -19.15 -7.50 -13.74
C TYR A 346 -20.11 -6.46 -13.17
N ASN A 347 -21.41 -6.61 -13.37
CA ASN A 347 -22.43 -5.64 -12.94
C ASN A 347 -23.02 -5.97 -11.56
N ASN A 348 -22.39 -6.86 -10.79
CA ASN A 348 -22.85 -7.17 -9.45
C ASN A 348 -22.30 -6.15 -8.44
N SER A 349 -23.20 -5.37 -7.83
CA SER A 349 -22.86 -4.40 -6.78
C SER A 349 -22.23 -5.00 -5.51
N THR A 350 -22.33 -6.33 -5.32
CA THR A 350 -21.71 -7.02 -4.17
C THR A 350 -20.33 -7.59 -4.48
N ASN A 351 -19.74 -7.27 -5.64
CA ASN A 351 -18.40 -7.73 -5.95
C ASN A 351 -17.37 -7.10 -4.98
N GLU A 352 -16.40 -7.92 -4.60
CA GLU A 352 -15.17 -7.51 -3.96
C GLU A 352 -14.05 -7.52 -4.99
N LEU A 353 -13.39 -6.38 -5.22
CA LEU A 353 -12.55 -6.20 -6.40
C LEU A 353 -11.06 -6.33 -6.15
N TRP A 354 -10.61 -6.33 -4.89
CA TRP A 354 -9.19 -6.25 -4.56
C TRP A 354 -8.35 -7.34 -5.26
N VAL A 355 -8.82 -8.58 -5.33
CA VAL A 355 -8.06 -9.68 -5.96
C VAL A 355 -7.85 -9.43 -7.45
N ALA A 356 -8.93 -9.09 -8.17
CA ALA A 356 -8.89 -8.89 -9.61
C ALA A 356 -8.10 -7.64 -10.00
N LEU A 357 -8.16 -6.58 -9.18
CA LEU A 357 -7.37 -5.36 -9.40
C LEU A 357 -5.88 -5.58 -9.14
N ILE A 358 -5.51 -6.33 -8.10
CA ILE A 358 -4.10 -6.70 -7.86
C ILE A 358 -3.55 -7.57 -8.99
N GLU A 359 -4.29 -8.60 -9.44
CA GLU A 359 -3.88 -9.46 -10.56
C GLU A 359 -3.67 -8.65 -11.85
N LYS A 360 -4.60 -7.73 -12.16
CA LYS A 360 -4.45 -6.80 -13.28
C LYS A 360 -3.21 -5.92 -13.15
N ALA A 361 -2.96 -5.35 -11.96
CA ALA A 361 -1.79 -4.51 -11.71
C ALA A 361 -0.49 -5.32 -11.83
N TYR A 362 -0.49 -6.59 -11.41
CA TYR A 362 0.65 -7.50 -11.55
C TYR A 362 0.96 -7.82 -13.02
N ALA A 363 -0.07 -7.98 -13.86
CA ALA A 363 0.11 -8.12 -15.30
C ALA A 363 0.69 -6.85 -15.98
N GLN A 364 0.34 -5.66 -15.50
CA GLN A 364 0.96 -4.40 -15.97
C GLN A 364 2.40 -4.24 -15.46
N LEU A 365 2.65 -4.55 -14.18
CA LEU A 365 3.99 -4.55 -13.58
C LEU A 365 4.99 -5.42 -14.36
N ASN A 366 4.50 -6.52 -14.94
CA ASN A 366 5.29 -7.41 -15.77
C ASN A 366 6.05 -6.69 -16.87
N GLU A 367 5.40 -5.74 -17.55
CA GLU A 367 6.00 -5.03 -18.68
C GLU A 367 7.20 -4.16 -18.27
N SER A 368 7.27 -3.73 -17.01
CA SER A 368 8.41 -3.02 -16.45
C SER A 368 9.60 -3.95 -16.13
N GLY A 369 9.47 -5.26 -16.33
CA GLY A 369 10.50 -6.25 -16.01
C GLY A 369 10.64 -6.53 -14.51
N TRP A 370 9.62 -6.16 -13.73
CA TRP A 370 9.62 -6.21 -12.26
C TRP A 370 9.30 -7.56 -11.66
N ILE A 371 8.93 -8.54 -12.48
CA ILE A 371 8.64 -9.90 -12.03
C ILE A 371 9.30 -10.90 -12.97
N TYR A 372 9.56 -12.11 -12.49
CA TYR A 372 10.31 -13.14 -13.24
C TYR A 372 9.42 -13.86 -14.26
N GLN A 373 8.87 -13.11 -15.21
CA GLN A 373 7.94 -13.62 -16.23
C GLN A 373 8.38 -13.16 -17.63
N ASP A 374 7.46 -13.00 -18.57
CA ASP A 374 7.79 -12.75 -19.99
C ASP A 374 7.96 -11.27 -20.38
N ASN A 375 7.77 -10.36 -19.43
CA ASN A 375 7.85 -8.91 -19.61
C ASN A 375 6.81 -8.31 -20.60
N THR A 376 5.64 -8.91 -20.72
CA THR A 376 4.52 -8.36 -21.52
C THR A 376 3.39 -7.82 -20.65
N ASN A 377 2.76 -6.72 -21.09
CA ASN A 377 1.49 -6.26 -20.52
C ASN A 377 0.33 -7.15 -21.01
N SER A 378 0.22 -8.35 -20.45
CA SER A 378 -0.79 -9.34 -20.80
C SER A 378 -1.07 -10.31 -19.65
N TYR A 379 -2.30 -10.81 -19.55
CA TYR A 379 -2.61 -11.87 -18.58
C TYR A 379 -1.89 -13.19 -18.90
N SER A 380 -1.65 -13.48 -20.18
CA SER A 380 -0.79 -14.61 -20.58
C SER A 380 0.65 -14.42 -20.12
N GLY A 381 1.09 -13.18 -19.96
CA GLY A 381 2.46 -12.85 -19.59
C GLY A 381 2.83 -13.27 -18.19
N ILE A 382 1.84 -13.28 -17.28
CA ILE A 382 2.01 -13.78 -15.90
C ILE A 382 1.65 -15.26 -15.72
N ALA A 383 1.38 -15.97 -16.82
CA ALA A 383 0.98 -17.37 -16.82
C ALA A 383 2.15 -18.35 -17.03
N GLN A 384 3.41 -17.90 -16.84
CA GLN A 384 4.60 -18.73 -17.10
C GLN A 384 4.95 -19.68 -15.93
N GLY A 385 4.10 -19.72 -14.89
CA GLY A 385 4.39 -20.37 -13.62
C GLY A 385 5.39 -19.56 -12.79
N GLY A 386 5.51 -19.89 -11.51
CA GLY A 386 6.38 -19.17 -10.59
C GLY A 386 6.37 -19.80 -9.19
N TYR A 387 7.10 -19.19 -8.27
CA TYR A 387 7.18 -19.62 -6.89
C TYR A 387 6.33 -18.74 -5.98
N VAL A 388 5.71 -19.34 -4.95
CA VAL A 388 4.91 -18.58 -3.99
C VAL A 388 5.80 -17.58 -3.25
N GLY A 389 7.07 -17.95 -3.02
CA GLY A 389 8.09 -17.05 -2.48
C GLY A 389 8.25 -15.76 -3.29
N ASP A 390 8.29 -15.81 -4.62
CA ASP A 390 8.42 -14.60 -5.44
C ASP A 390 7.21 -13.68 -5.25
N ALA A 391 6.00 -14.25 -5.27
CA ALA A 391 4.78 -13.50 -5.01
C ALA A 391 4.77 -12.88 -3.61
N LEU A 392 5.16 -13.65 -2.58
CA LEU A 392 5.26 -13.16 -1.20
C LEU A 392 6.24 -11.99 -1.07
N GLN A 393 7.38 -12.03 -1.77
CA GLN A 393 8.30 -10.90 -1.80
C GLN A 393 7.65 -9.69 -2.47
N HIS A 394 7.02 -9.87 -3.64
CA HIS A 394 6.41 -8.77 -4.39
C HIS A 394 5.23 -8.13 -3.67
N ILE A 395 4.47 -8.90 -2.89
CA ILE A 395 3.29 -8.44 -2.14
C ILE A 395 3.70 -7.80 -0.81
N THR A 396 4.57 -8.47 -0.04
CA THR A 396 4.82 -8.08 1.36
C THR A 396 6.08 -7.25 1.56
N GLY A 397 7.01 -7.27 0.60
CA GLY A 397 8.33 -6.67 0.73
C GLY A 397 9.29 -7.43 1.65
N ASN A 398 8.84 -8.50 2.33
CA ASN A 398 9.66 -9.33 3.22
C ASN A 398 10.72 -10.11 2.45
N LYS A 399 11.76 -10.57 3.18
CA LYS A 399 12.62 -11.62 2.63
C LYS A 399 11.77 -12.86 2.44
N VAL A 400 12.20 -13.70 1.51
CA VAL A 400 11.59 -15.00 1.28
C VAL A 400 12.68 -16.04 1.24
N TRP A 401 12.31 -17.25 1.61
CA TRP A 401 13.20 -18.39 1.53
C TRP A 401 12.40 -19.62 1.16
N MET A 402 13.07 -20.51 0.45
CA MET A 402 12.53 -21.78 -0.01
C MET A 402 13.33 -22.91 0.63
N SER A 403 12.66 -24.02 0.93
CA SER A 403 13.30 -25.18 1.52
C SER A 403 12.93 -26.48 0.82
N VAL A 404 13.99 -27.25 0.53
CA VAL A 404 13.97 -28.62 0.00
C VAL A 404 15.10 -29.38 0.73
N PRO A 405 14.83 -30.51 1.41
CA PRO A 405 13.55 -31.21 1.51
C PRO A 405 12.54 -30.51 2.44
N LEU A 406 11.31 -31.00 2.46
CA LEU A 406 10.30 -30.61 3.45
C LEU A 406 10.77 -31.00 4.86
N ASP A 407 10.58 -30.12 5.84
CA ASP A 407 10.93 -30.38 7.24
C ASP A 407 9.80 -29.95 8.18
N PHE A 408 9.22 -30.92 8.88
CA PHE A 408 8.05 -30.71 9.74
C PHE A 408 8.32 -29.66 10.81
N GLN A 409 9.45 -29.79 11.52
CA GLN A 409 9.74 -28.92 12.67
C GLN A 409 9.94 -27.48 12.23
N THR A 410 10.62 -27.27 11.12
CA THR A 410 10.87 -25.93 10.57
C THR A 410 9.58 -25.29 10.09
N ILE A 411 8.69 -26.03 9.42
CA ILE A 411 7.37 -25.53 8.99
C ILE A 411 6.53 -25.11 10.20
N ILE A 412 6.47 -25.94 11.26
CA ILE A 412 5.73 -25.61 12.49
C ILE A 412 6.34 -24.40 13.19
N ASN A 413 7.67 -24.28 13.23
CA ASN A 413 8.34 -23.11 13.80
C ASN A 413 7.98 -21.84 13.01
N THR A 414 8.00 -21.90 11.68
CA THR A 414 7.62 -20.78 10.80
C THR A 414 6.16 -20.39 10.97
N LEU A 415 5.25 -21.37 11.07
CA LEU A 415 3.83 -21.11 11.35
C LEU A 415 3.66 -20.38 12.70
N ASN A 416 4.38 -20.81 13.73
CA ASN A 416 4.34 -20.18 15.06
C ASN A 416 4.96 -18.76 15.08
N LEU A 417 5.73 -18.39 14.06
CA LEU A 417 6.25 -17.04 13.87
C LEU A 417 5.26 -16.13 13.10
N ASN A 418 4.08 -16.63 12.72
CA ASN A 418 3.10 -15.95 11.86
C ASN A 418 3.70 -15.51 10.52
N GLU A 419 4.58 -16.35 9.95
CA GLU A 419 5.10 -16.15 8.61
C GLU A 419 4.18 -16.82 7.59
N SER A 420 3.99 -16.19 6.43
CA SER A 420 3.24 -16.74 5.31
C SER A 420 3.96 -17.95 4.73
N ILE A 421 3.26 -19.08 4.61
CA ILE A 421 3.79 -20.34 4.11
C ILE A 421 3.02 -20.80 2.87
N GLY A 422 3.77 -21.02 1.78
CA GLY A 422 3.29 -21.63 0.54
C GLY A 422 3.89 -23.01 0.33
N PHE A 423 3.18 -23.87 -0.40
CA PHE A 423 3.63 -25.21 -0.80
C PHE A 423 3.54 -25.37 -2.31
N GLY A 424 4.55 -26.02 -2.90
CA GLY A 424 4.53 -26.47 -4.29
C GLY A 424 4.30 -27.98 -4.38
N SER A 425 3.25 -28.40 -5.08
CA SER A 425 3.00 -29.83 -5.31
C SER A 425 3.97 -30.42 -6.34
N LYS A 426 4.22 -31.73 -6.25
CA LYS A 426 5.02 -32.47 -7.24
C LYS A 426 4.36 -32.43 -8.62
N LEU A 427 5.15 -32.58 -9.68
CA LEU A 427 4.62 -32.66 -11.05
C LEU A 427 3.82 -33.94 -11.29
N GLN A 428 4.32 -35.08 -10.80
CA GLN A 428 3.66 -36.38 -10.67
C GLN A 428 4.60 -37.31 -9.88
N PRO A 429 4.10 -38.38 -9.24
CA PRO A 429 2.70 -38.64 -8.94
C PRO A 429 2.19 -37.77 -7.77
N VAL A 430 0.90 -37.46 -7.78
CA VAL A 430 0.17 -36.85 -6.64
C VAL A 430 -1.16 -37.59 -6.41
N SER A 431 -1.70 -37.48 -5.20
CA SER A 431 -3.00 -38.02 -4.80
C SER A 431 -4.13 -37.41 -5.63
N ALA A 432 -5.24 -38.13 -5.78
CA ALA A 432 -6.35 -37.73 -6.66
C ALA A 432 -7.00 -36.38 -6.30
N ASN A 433 -6.91 -35.94 -5.05
CA ASN A 433 -7.42 -34.65 -4.57
C ASN A 433 -6.42 -33.49 -4.72
N VAL A 434 -5.16 -33.76 -5.09
CA VAL A 434 -4.10 -32.76 -5.25
C VAL A 434 -3.90 -32.45 -6.74
N VAL A 435 -3.89 -31.16 -7.07
CA VAL A 435 -3.42 -30.65 -8.37
C VAL A 435 -1.91 -30.75 -8.43
N ALA A 436 -1.37 -31.32 -9.49
CA ALA A 436 0.07 -31.48 -9.67
C ALA A 436 0.72 -30.22 -10.25
N GLY A 437 1.97 -29.92 -9.86
CA GLY A 437 2.68 -28.72 -10.29
C GLY A 437 1.98 -27.42 -9.92
N HIS A 438 1.37 -27.36 -8.74
CA HIS A 438 0.44 -26.30 -8.33
C HIS A 438 0.79 -25.74 -6.96
N ALA A 439 0.48 -24.45 -6.76
CA ALA A 439 0.70 -23.74 -5.51
C ALA A 439 -0.46 -23.94 -4.53
N TYR A 440 -0.13 -24.13 -3.25
CA TYR A 440 -1.06 -24.20 -2.14
C TYR A 440 -0.55 -23.31 -1.00
N VAL A 441 -1.43 -22.99 -0.05
CA VAL A 441 -1.09 -22.14 1.10
C VAL A 441 -1.44 -22.85 2.39
N LEU A 442 -0.57 -22.73 3.40
CA LEU A 442 -0.90 -23.20 4.74
C LEU A 442 -1.88 -22.26 5.42
N VAL A 443 -3.06 -22.77 5.77
CA VAL A 443 -4.07 -22.05 6.55
C VAL A 443 -3.86 -22.28 8.03
N ASN A 444 -3.67 -23.54 8.43
CA ASN A 444 -3.59 -23.92 9.83
C ASN A 444 -2.91 -25.30 10.01
N TYR A 445 -2.47 -25.59 11.23
CA TYR A 445 -2.10 -26.92 11.69
C TYR A 445 -2.88 -27.28 12.96
N ASN A 446 -3.64 -28.37 12.91
CA ASN A 446 -4.38 -28.86 14.07
C ASN A 446 -3.54 -29.85 14.88
N TYR A 447 -3.03 -29.41 16.03
CA TYR A 447 -2.20 -30.23 16.93
C TYR A 447 -2.89 -31.48 17.49
N SER A 448 -4.22 -31.50 17.57
CA SER A 448 -4.96 -32.65 18.11
C SER A 448 -5.10 -33.77 17.08
N THR A 449 -5.35 -33.43 15.82
CA THR A 449 -5.50 -34.39 14.72
C THR A 449 -4.20 -34.61 13.94
N GLN A 450 -3.18 -33.79 14.20
CA GLN A 450 -1.91 -33.74 13.48
C GLN A 450 -2.06 -33.50 11.97
N LYS A 451 -3.07 -32.71 11.58
CA LYS A 451 -3.35 -32.38 10.18
C LYS A 451 -3.05 -30.93 9.83
N PHE A 452 -2.48 -30.74 8.65
CA PHE A 452 -2.32 -29.46 7.97
C PHE A 452 -3.58 -29.15 7.16
N THR A 453 -4.06 -27.93 7.27
CA THR A 453 -5.11 -27.38 6.40
C THR A 453 -4.45 -26.54 5.32
N LEU A 454 -4.49 -27.01 4.07
CA LEU A 454 -4.00 -26.27 2.91
C LEU A 454 -5.15 -25.68 2.09
N PHE A 455 -4.97 -24.46 1.61
CA PHE A 455 -5.87 -23.80 0.66
C PHE A 455 -5.36 -23.93 -0.77
N ASN A 456 -6.26 -24.27 -1.69
CA ASN A 456 -6.05 -24.30 -3.13
C ASN A 456 -6.56 -22.97 -3.74
N PRO A 457 -5.72 -22.19 -4.42
CA PRO A 457 -6.12 -20.90 -5.00
C PRO A 457 -7.19 -21.00 -6.10
N TRP A 458 -7.56 -22.21 -6.56
CA TRP A 458 -8.76 -22.41 -7.39
C TRP A 458 -10.06 -21.98 -6.70
N GLY A 459 -10.04 -21.78 -5.38
CA GLY A 459 -11.13 -21.20 -4.60
C GLY A 459 -11.84 -22.22 -3.72
N ILE A 460 -12.49 -21.71 -2.66
CA ILE A 460 -13.14 -22.54 -1.63
C ILE A 460 -14.23 -23.46 -2.21
N ASP A 461 -14.96 -22.94 -3.22
CA ASP A 461 -16.07 -23.61 -3.89
C ASP A 461 -15.66 -24.30 -5.21
N SER A 462 -14.36 -24.53 -5.43
CA SER A 462 -13.87 -25.21 -6.64
C SER A 462 -14.47 -26.61 -6.79
N SER A 463 -15.12 -26.87 -7.93
CA SER A 463 -15.74 -28.16 -8.25
C SER A 463 -14.77 -29.17 -8.85
N SER A 464 -13.64 -28.73 -9.40
CA SER A 464 -12.65 -29.60 -10.08
C SER A 464 -11.76 -30.35 -9.09
N LYS A 465 -11.32 -29.66 -8.03
CA LYS A 465 -10.53 -30.19 -6.91
C LYS A 465 -10.91 -29.41 -5.65
N PRO A 466 -10.77 -30.00 -4.44
CA PRO A 466 -11.12 -29.32 -3.21
C PRO A 466 -10.39 -27.99 -3.04
N GLY A 467 -11.12 -26.98 -2.56
CA GLY A 467 -10.56 -25.68 -2.15
C GLY A 467 -9.74 -25.78 -0.86
N ILE A 468 -10.04 -26.77 -0.02
CA ILE A 468 -9.33 -27.06 1.23
C ILE A 468 -8.92 -28.53 1.26
N LEU A 469 -7.69 -28.78 1.69
CA LEU A 469 -7.14 -30.11 1.94
C LEU A 469 -6.76 -30.23 3.42
N GLU A 470 -7.17 -31.32 4.06
CA GLU A 470 -6.69 -31.69 5.39
C GLU A 470 -5.77 -32.91 5.30
N LEU A 471 -4.46 -32.68 5.48
CA LEU A 471 -3.42 -33.66 5.19
C LEU A 471 -2.58 -33.97 6.43
N SER A 472 -2.26 -35.23 6.64
CA SER A 472 -1.19 -35.66 7.56
C SER A 472 0.19 -35.28 7.02
N TRP A 473 1.22 -35.30 7.88
CA TRP A 473 2.59 -35.06 7.43
C TRP A 473 3.05 -36.03 6.32
N SER A 474 2.71 -37.32 6.44
CA SER A 474 3.04 -38.30 5.40
C SER A 474 2.38 -38.00 4.06
N GLU A 475 1.17 -37.43 4.07
CA GLU A 475 0.49 -37.00 2.84
C GLU A 475 1.11 -35.73 2.26
N ILE A 476 1.63 -34.82 3.11
CA ILE A 476 2.42 -33.68 2.67
C ILE A 476 3.70 -34.17 1.96
N GLU A 477 4.46 -35.06 2.58
CA GLU A 477 5.70 -35.63 2.00
C GLU A 477 5.45 -36.40 0.71
N SER A 478 4.30 -37.10 0.59
CA SER A 478 3.97 -37.84 -0.63
C SER A 478 3.61 -36.91 -1.80
N ASN A 479 3.01 -35.75 -1.53
CA ASN A 479 2.40 -34.90 -2.56
C ASN A 479 3.18 -33.63 -2.92
N PHE A 480 3.99 -33.09 -2.00
CA PHE A 480 4.64 -31.79 -2.15
C PHE A 480 6.16 -31.93 -2.28
N SER A 481 6.76 -31.03 -3.04
CA SER A 481 8.20 -31.06 -3.37
C SER A 481 9.00 -30.02 -2.61
N TYR A 482 8.42 -28.85 -2.36
CA TYR A 482 9.06 -27.74 -1.68
C TYR A 482 8.01 -26.89 -0.96
N TRP A 483 8.50 -26.00 -0.11
CA TRP A 483 7.71 -24.95 0.52
C TRP A 483 8.49 -23.65 0.56
N ASP A 484 7.75 -22.55 0.53
CA ASP A 484 8.24 -21.18 0.59
C ASP A 484 7.70 -20.50 1.83
N ALA A 485 8.46 -19.57 2.41
CA ALA A 485 7.93 -18.70 3.43
C ALA A 485 8.49 -17.28 3.38
N THR A 486 7.70 -16.33 3.88
CA THR A 486 8.23 -15.02 4.26
C THR A 486 9.18 -15.15 5.44
N LYS A 487 10.13 -14.23 5.53
CA LYS A 487 10.99 -14.00 6.68
C LYS A 487 11.10 -12.50 6.91
N GLN A 488 10.70 -12.03 8.08
CA GLN A 488 10.78 -10.60 8.40
C GLN A 488 12.25 -10.15 8.44
N TYR A 489 12.52 -8.91 8.01
CA TYR A 489 13.83 -8.29 8.21
C TYR A 489 14.03 -8.07 9.72
N THR A 490 15.09 -8.66 10.26
CA THR A 490 15.50 -8.52 11.67
C THR A 490 16.37 -7.31 11.90
#